data_AF-L0AX10-F1
#
_entry.id   AF-L0AX10-F1
#
_cell.length_a   1.000
_cell.length_b   1.000
_cell.length_c   1.000
_cell.angle_alpha   90.00
_cell.angle_beta   90.00
_cell.angle_gamma   90.00
#
_symmetry.space_group_name_H-M   'P 1'
#
loop_
_entity.id
_entity.type
_entity.pdbx_description
1 polymer ?
#
loop_
_entity_poly.entity_id
_entity_poly.type
_entity_poly.pdbx_seq_one_letter_code
_entity_poly.pdbx_strand_id
1 'polypeptide(L)'
;MPKTLGELESLEKKQVIAPKSQKKDPVAEFKRMEGIKRGLPKGLRERVEKRGVKNVQALKVVARQAVLRKKNESIKGVPKGVVKPKKQNVEKAPQYKVDRKIVKKAKRAVARLRL
;
A
#
# COMPACT_ATOMS: atom_id res chain seq x y z
N MET A 1 27.87 7.70 3.82
CA MET A 1 28.06 8.85 2.91
C MET A 1 26.76 9.09 2.14
N PRO A 2 26.33 10.35 1.96
CA PRO A 2 25.19 10.65 1.09
C PRO A 2 25.60 10.46 -0.38
N LYS A 3 24.70 9.86 -1.17
CA LYS A 3 24.88 9.66 -2.60
C LYS A 3 24.88 11.00 -3.33
N THR A 4 25.86 11.23 -4.20
CA THR A 4 26.03 12.48 -4.97
C THR A 4 25.02 12.57 -6.11
N LEU A 5 24.69 13.79 -6.53
CA LEU A 5 23.68 14.04 -7.58
C LEU A 5 23.98 13.30 -8.91
N GLY A 6 25.25 13.00 -9.20
CA GLY A 6 25.64 12.18 -10.36
C GLY A 6 25.23 10.70 -10.27
N GLU A 7 25.00 10.15 -9.06
CA GLU A 7 24.47 8.79 -8.89
C GLU A 7 22.96 8.71 -9.24
N LEU A 8 22.21 9.81 -9.07
CA LEU A 8 20.80 9.86 -9.46
C LEU A 8 20.64 9.90 -10.99
N GLU A 9 21.50 10.65 -11.68
CA GLU A 9 21.49 10.73 -13.16
C GLU A 9 21.87 9.40 -13.83
N SER A 10 22.65 8.56 -13.16
CA SER A 10 23.04 7.23 -13.65
C SER A 10 21.94 6.15 -13.51
N LEU A 11 20.86 6.44 -12.78
CA LEU A 11 19.70 5.56 -12.62
C LEU A 11 18.68 5.71 -13.76
N GLU A 12 18.64 6.86 -14.43
CA GLU A 12 17.76 7.11 -15.57
C GLU A 12 18.32 6.56 -16.90
N LYS A 13 19.64 6.45 -17.03
CA LYS A 13 20.28 6.04 -18.30
C LYS A 13 20.48 4.53 -18.49
N LYS A 14 20.04 3.68 -17.55
CA LYS A 14 20.03 2.21 -17.74
C LYS A 14 18.82 1.71 -18.55
N GLN A 15 18.40 2.44 -19.58
CA GLN A 15 17.66 1.86 -20.71
C GLN A 15 18.66 1.30 -21.74
N VAL A 16 19.34 0.21 -21.37
CA VAL A 16 20.14 -0.59 -22.30
C VAL A 16 19.24 -1.73 -22.77
N ILE A 17 18.83 -1.65 -24.04
CA ILE A 17 18.09 -2.66 -24.82
C ILE A 17 16.67 -2.90 -24.29
N ALA A 18 15.68 -2.29 -24.96
CA ALA A 18 14.31 -2.78 -24.86
C ALA A 18 14.32 -4.28 -25.21
N PRO A 19 13.93 -5.19 -24.29
CA PRO A 19 13.65 -6.55 -24.72
C PRO A 19 12.56 -6.41 -25.77
N LYS A 20 12.85 -6.86 -27.01
CA LYS A 20 11.84 -7.04 -28.06
C LYS A 20 10.59 -7.51 -27.37
N SER A 21 9.52 -6.71 -27.46
CA SER A 21 8.20 -7.01 -26.90
C SER A 21 7.95 -8.50 -27.08
N GLN A 22 8.16 -9.28 -26.01
CA GLN A 22 7.71 -10.65 -25.96
C GLN A 22 6.20 -10.50 -25.86
N LYS A 23 5.56 -10.32 -27.02
CA LYS A 23 4.12 -10.44 -27.15
C LYS A 23 3.81 -11.84 -26.64
N LYS A 24 3.38 -11.94 -25.38
CA LYS A 24 2.87 -13.18 -24.84
C LYS A 24 1.74 -13.56 -25.77
N ASP A 25 1.79 -14.77 -26.33
CA ASP A 25 0.76 -15.26 -27.22
C ASP A 25 -0.61 -15.08 -26.51
N PRO A 26 -1.50 -14.24 -27.06
CA PRO A 26 -2.78 -13.92 -26.42
C PRO A 26 -3.65 -15.18 -26.27
N VAL A 27 -3.49 -16.17 -27.15
CA VAL A 27 -4.17 -17.47 -27.07
C VAL A 27 -3.64 -18.26 -25.87
N ALA A 28 -2.31 -18.30 -25.69
CA ALA A 28 -1.68 -18.95 -24.55
C ALA A 28 -2.01 -18.24 -23.21
N GLU A 29 -2.19 -16.92 -23.21
CA GLU A 29 -2.61 -16.17 -22.03
C GLU A 29 -4.08 -16.41 -21.68
N PHE A 30 -4.96 -16.48 -22.69
CA PHE A 30 -6.37 -16.84 -22.50
C PHE A 30 -6.54 -18.25 -21.95
N LYS A 31 -5.85 -19.26 -22.54
CA LYS A 31 -5.86 -20.64 -22.05
C LYS A 31 -5.36 -20.74 -20.60
N ARG A 32 -4.33 -19.96 -20.22
CA ARG A 32 -3.84 -19.88 -18.84
C ARG A 32 -4.87 -19.25 -17.90
N MET A 33 -5.56 -18.19 -18.32
CA MET A 33 -6.63 -17.59 -17.51
C MET A 33 -7.81 -18.54 -17.30
N GLU A 34 -8.27 -19.20 -18.36
CA GLU A 34 -9.33 -20.22 -18.32
C GLU A 34 -8.97 -21.34 -17.33
N GLY A 35 -7.76 -21.90 -17.44
CA GLY A 35 -7.28 -22.95 -16.54
C GLY A 35 -7.27 -22.52 -15.07
N ILE A 36 -6.80 -21.29 -14.79
CA ILE A 36 -6.81 -20.76 -13.42
C ILE A 36 -8.24 -20.53 -12.93
N LYS A 37 -9.15 -20.00 -13.76
CA LYS A 37 -10.57 -19.80 -13.39
C LYS A 37 -11.26 -21.11 -13.02
N ARG A 38 -11.00 -22.19 -13.77
CA ARG A 38 -11.54 -23.53 -13.48
C ARG A 38 -11.01 -24.11 -12.17
N GLY A 39 -9.77 -23.81 -11.81
CA GLY A 39 -9.16 -24.22 -10.54
C GLY A 39 -9.59 -23.40 -9.31
N LEU A 40 -10.38 -22.33 -9.47
CA LEU A 40 -10.88 -21.54 -8.36
C LEU A 40 -12.17 -22.15 -7.75
N PRO A 41 -12.36 -22.07 -6.42
CA PRO A 41 -13.62 -22.39 -5.78
C PRO A 41 -14.79 -21.60 -6.42
N LYS A 42 -15.97 -22.22 -6.55
CA LYS A 42 -17.15 -21.66 -7.24
C LYS A 42 -17.42 -20.18 -6.90
N GLY A 43 -17.45 -19.82 -5.61
CA GLY A 43 -17.68 -18.43 -5.19
C GLY A 43 -16.54 -17.45 -5.51
N LEU A 44 -15.30 -17.90 -5.68
CA LEU A 44 -14.20 -17.07 -6.19
C LEU A 44 -14.26 -16.91 -7.71
N ARG A 45 -14.61 -17.99 -8.41
CA ARG A 45 -14.82 -17.98 -9.85
C ARG A 45 -15.89 -16.97 -10.26
N GLU A 46 -17.06 -17.00 -9.62
CA GLU A 46 -18.16 -16.04 -9.89
C GLU A 46 -17.73 -14.58 -9.64
N ARG A 47 -16.99 -14.32 -8.56
CA ARG A 47 -16.50 -12.96 -8.25
C ARG A 47 -15.47 -12.46 -9.27
N VAL A 48 -14.63 -13.35 -9.77
CA VAL A 48 -13.67 -13.05 -10.83
C VAL A 48 -14.40 -12.76 -12.16
N GLU A 49 -15.40 -13.57 -12.50
CA GLU A 49 -16.20 -13.40 -13.72
C GLU A 49 -16.96 -12.06 -13.67
N LYS A 50 -17.61 -11.73 -12.55
CA LYS A 50 -18.28 -10.44 -12.35
C LYS A 50 -17.35 -9.22 -12.45
N ARG A 51 -16.07 -9.37 -12.10
CA ARG A 51 -15.08 -8.28 -12.19
C ARG A 51 -14.48 -8.12 -13.59
N GLY A 52 -14.79 -9.00 -14.54
CA GLY A 52 -14.32 -8.87 -15.92
C GLY A 52 -12.79 -8.91 -16.06
N VAL A 53 -12.09 -9.69 -15.22
CA VAL A 53 -10.63 -9.69 -15.18
C VAL A 53 -10.05 -10.22 -16.50
N LYS A 54 -9.27 -9.37 -17.20
CA LYS A 54 -8.68 -9.66 -18.53
C LYS A 54 -7.24 -10.17 -18.48
N ASN A 55 -6.59 -10.18 -17.32
CA ASN A 55 -5.17 -10.55 -17.19
C ASN A 55 -4.96 -11.59 -16.07
N VAL A 56 -4.13 -12.60 -16.35
CA VAL A 56 -3.70 -13.66 -15.41
C VAL A 56 -3.16 -13.08 -14.10
N GLN A 57 -2.43 -11.97 -14.17
CA GLN A 57 -1.83 -11.33 -12.99
C GLN A 57 -2.90 -10.72 -12.09
N ALA A 58 -3.86 -10.00 -12.67
CA ALA A 58 -4.98 -9.43 -11.93
C ALA A 58 -5.86 -10.54 -11.31
N LEU A 59 -6.04 -11.65 -12.01
CA LEU A 59 -6.76 -12.84 -11.52
C LEU A 59 -6.11 -13.40 -10.25
N LYS A 60 -4.78 -13.56 -10.27
CA LYS A 60 -4.00 -14.05 -9.12
C LYS A 60 -4.06 -13.09 -7.93
N VAL A 61 -4.03 -11.78 -8.16
CA VAL A 61 -4.13 -10.76 -7.10
C VAL A 61 -5.50 -10.84 -6.40
N VAL A 62 -6.60 -10.91 -7.16
CA VAL A 62 -7.96 -11.02 -6.60
C VAL A 62 -8.11 -12.30 -5.77
N ALA A 63 -7.60 -13.44 -6.28
CA ALA A 63 -7.64 -14.71 -5.56
C ALA A 63 -6.83 -14.66 -4.24
N ARG A 64 -5.60 -14.14 -4.28
CA ARG A 64 -4.75 -13.98 -3.09
C ARG A 64 -5.41 -13.08 -2.05
N GLN A 65 -5.99 -11.96 -2.48
CA GLN A 65 -6.60 -11.01 -1.56
C GLN A 65 -7.85 -11.56 -0.88
N ALA A 66 -8.62 -12.43 -1.54
CA ALA A 66 -9.76 -13.09 -0.93
C ALA A 66 -9.34 -14.14 0.13
N VAL A 67 -8.26 -14.88 -0.11
CA VAL A 67 -7.69 -15.81 0.89
C VAL A 67 -7.18 -15.04 2.11
N LEU A 68 -6.52 -13.89 1.89
CA LEU A 68 -6.08 -13.02 2.98
C LEU A 68 -7.27 -12.44 3.76
N ARG A 69 -8.37 -12.07 3.11
CA ARG A 69 -9.62 -11.66 3.79
C ARG A 69 -10.18 -12.78 4.66
N LYS A 70 -10.24 -14.03 4.17
CA LYS A 70 -10.69 -15.19 4.97
C LYS A 70 -9.81 -15.42 6.20
N LYS A 71 -8.48 -15.30 6.05
CA LYS A 71 -7.53 -15.37 7.18
C LYS A 71 -7.74 -14.23 8.17
N ASN A 72 -7.98 -13.02 7.68
CA ASN A 72 -8.21 -11.84 8.52
C ASN A 72 -9.60 -11.82 9.18
N GLU A 73 -10.62 -12.45 8.58
CA GLU A 73 -11.94 -12.65 9.18
C GLU A 73 -11.90 -13.70 10.29
N SER A 74 -11.02 -14.71 10.19
CA SER A 74 -10.74 -15.63 11.30
C SER A 74 -10.11 -14.91 12.51
N ILE A 75 -9.42 -13.79 12.26
CA ILE A 75 -8.85 -12.92 13.32
C ILE A 75 -9.92 -11.93 13.85
N LYS A 76 -11.07 -11.77 13.18
CA LYS A 76 -12.25 -11.05 13.72
C LYS A 76 -13.03 -11.85 14.78
N GLY A 77 -12.51 -13.00 15.20
CA GLY A 77 -12.87 -13.65 16.47
C GLY A 77 -12.25 -12.97 17.70
N VAL A 78 -11.53 -11.85 17.56
CA VAL A 78 -11.26 -10.96 18.69
C VAL A 78 -12.59 -10.30 19.08
N PRO A 79 -13.21 -10.65 20.22
CA PRO A 79 -14.46 -10.05 20.62
C PRO A 79 -14.26 -8.53 20.71
N LYS A 80 -15.07 -7.78 19.96
CA LYS A 80 -15.21 -6.31 20.07
C LYS A 80 -15.75 -5.86 21.45
N GLY A 81 -15.69 -6.71 22.48
CA GLY A 81 -16.22 -6.49 23.82
C GLY A 81 -15.30 -6.93 24.98
N VAL A 82 -14.09 -7.45 24.74
CA VAL A 82 -13.14 -7.86 25.82
C VAL A 82 -11.87 -7.01 25.87
N VAL A 83 -11.94 -5.82 25.30
CA VAL A 83 -11.12 -4.72 25.81
C VAL A 83 -12.12 -3.61 26.07
N LYS A 84 -12.70 -3.59 27.28
CA LYS A 84 -13.04 -2.29 27.87
C LYS A 84 -11.77 -1.47 27.68
N PRO A 85 -11.77 -0.33 26.98
CA PRO A 85 -10.60 0.53 27.02
C PRO A 85 -10.38 0.78 28.50
N LYS A 86 -9.33 0.16 29.08
CA LYS A 86 -8.84 0.55 30.40
C LYS A 86 -8.65 2.03 30.22
N LYS A 87 -9.40 2.85 30.97
CA LYS A 87 -9.32 4.31 30.88
C LYS A 87 -7.84 4.61 30.82
N GLN A 88 -7.33 4.93 29.63
CA GLN A 88 -6.04 5.56 29.53
C GLN A 88 -6.35 6.87 30.24
N ASN A 89 -5.89 6.98 31.48
CA ASN A 89 -5.65 8.28 32.04
C ASN A 89 -4.63 8.87 31.07
N VAL A 90 -5.15 9.54 30.04
CA VAL A 90 -4.41 10.51 29.27
C VAL A 90 -4.04 11.51 30.34
N GLU A 91 -2.90 11.30 30.98
CA GLU A 91 -2.19 12.36 31.67
C GLU A 91 -2.20 13.48 30.65
N LYS A 92 -3.03 14.51 30.92
CA LYS A 92 -3.13 15.67 30.08
C LYS A 92 -1.69 16.13 29.92
N ALA A 93 -1.15 16.05 28.70
CA ALA A 93 0.22 16.47 28.43
C ALA A 93 0.42 17.81 29.15
N PRO A 94 1.50 17.96 29.95
CA PRO A 94 1.67 19.14 30.78
C PRO A 94 1.47 20.34 29.87
N GLN A 95 0.40 21.09 30.12
CA GLN A 95 0.11 22.28 29.34
C GLN A 95 1.10 23.33 29.82
N TYR A 96 2.33 23.24 29.32
CA TYR A 96 3.36 24.21 29.61
C TYR A 96 2.84 25.55 29.10
N LYS A 97 2.69 26.50 30.02
CA LYS A 97 2.40 27.89 29.69
C LYS A 97 3.60 28.42 28.92
N VAL A 98 3.58 28.29 27.60
CA VAL A 98 4.64 28.86 26.75
C VAL A 98 4.60 30.38 26.94
N ASP A 99 5.70 30.96 27.39
CA ASP A 99 5.79 32.42 27.51
C ASP A 99 5.59 33.05 26.12
N ARG A 100 4.67 34.01 26.04
CA ARG A 100 4.40 34.79 24.83
C ARG A 100 5.68 35.44 24.26
N LYS A 101 6.69 35.71 25.10
CA LYS A 101 8.01 36.20 24.69
C LYS A 101 8.75 35.21 23.79
N ILE A 102 8.69 33.91 24.11
CA ILE A 102 9.35 32.84 23.33
C ILE A 102 8.70 32.71 21.95
N VAL A 103 7.37 32.73 21.90
CA VAL A 103 6.62 32.64 20.64
C VAL A 103 6.91 33.84 19.73
N LYS A 104 6.95 35.05 20.29
CA LYS A 104 7.30 36.27 19.54
C LYS A 104 8.75 36.24 19.04
N LYS A 105 9.69 35.74 19.85
CA LYS A 105 11.11 35.58 19.47
C LYS A 105 11.26 34.58 18.31
N ALA A 106 10.59 33.43 18.38
CA ALA A 106 10.60 32.42 17.33
C ALA A 106 9.99 32.95 16.02
N LYS A 107 8.83 33.61 16.06
CA LYS A 107 8.21 34.21 14.87
C LYS A 107 9.10 35.26 14.21
N ARG A 108 9.76 36.10 15.01
CA ARG A 108 10.70 37.12 14.51
C ARG A 108 11.95 36.49 13.86
N ALA A 109 12.50 35.43 14.45
CA ALA A 109 13.64 34.71 13.86
C ALA A 109 13.27 34.05 12.53
N VAL A 110 12.11 33.39 12.45
CA VAL A 110 11.61 32.78 11.21
C VAL A 110 11.34 33.83 10.12
N ALA A 111 10.79 34.99 10.48
CA ALA A 111 10.57 36.08 9.51
C ALA A 111 11.89 36.62 8.95
N ARG A 112 12.94 36.72 9.79
CA ARG A 112 14.28 37.13 9.35
C ARG A 112 14.97 36.13 8.44
N LEU A 113 14.71 34.82 8.61
CA LEU A 113 15.25 33.77 7.76
C LEU A 113 14.55 33.65 6.39
N ARG A 114 13.36 34.24 6.23
CA ARG A 114 12.57 34.19 4.99
C ARG A 114 12.90 35.30 4.00
N LEU A 115 13.58 36.36 4.47
CA LEU A 115 14.11 37.46 3.66
C LEU A 115 15.58 37.18 3.39
#